data_AF-A0A7L3G4C6-F1
#
_entry.id   AF-A0A7L3G4C6-F1
#
_cell.length_a   1.000
_cell.length_b   1.000
_cell.length_c   1.000
_cell.angle_alpha   90.00
_cell.angle_beta   90.00
_cell.angle_gamma   90.00
#
_symmetry.space_group_name_H-M   'P 1'
#
loop_
_entity.id
_entity.type
_entity.pdbx_description
1 polymer ?
#
loop_
_entity_poly.entity_id
_entity_poly.type
_entity_poly.pdbx_seq_one_letter_code
_entity_poly.pdbx_strand_id
1 'polypeptide(L)'
;YEKAEIKAPEDKKKHLLIGVSSDRGLCGAIHTSIAKTLKSEISNLSNAGKEVMVVGVGDKIRGLLQRTHGNYLLLTFKEVGRRPPSFGDASVIASELLNSGYEFDEGSVIYNRFRSVISYKTDEKPIFSLETVAGSESLSIYDDIDADVLRNYQEFTLANILYYSLKESTTSEQSARMTAMDNASKNASEMIDKLTLTFNRTRQAVITKELIEIISGAAAL
;
A
#
# COMPACT_ATOMS: atom_id res chain seq x y z
N TYR A 1 -1.44 -22.55 -0.47
CA TYR A 1 -2.79 -22.09 -0.11
C TYR A 1 -3.19 -20.90 -0.98
N GLU A 2 -3.44 -21.11 -2.28
CA GLU A 2 -3.76 -20.02 -3.23
C GLU A 2 -5.26 -19.79 -3.44
N LYS A 3 -6.13 -20.70 -2.98
CA LYS A 3 -7.58 -20.48 -2.89
C LYS A 3 -8.08 -21.17 -1.63
N ALA A 4 -8.78 -20.45 -0.76
CA ALA A 4 -9.62 -21.10 0.24
C ALA A 4 -10.80 -21.71 -0.51
N GLU A 5 -11.10 -22.98 -0.27
CA GLU A 5 -12.28 -23.66 -0.86
C GLU A 5 -13.60 -23.22 -0.19
N ILE A 6 -13.51 -22.26 0.73
CA ILE A 6 -14.64 -21.65 1.43
C ILE A 6 -15.32 -20.68 0.45
N LYS A 7 -16.47 -21.10 -0.09
CA LYS A 7 -17.37 -20.21 -0.82
C LYS A 7 -18.23 -19.45 0.18
N ALA A 8 -18.07 -18.15 0.22
CA ALA A 8 -18.97 -17.27 0.94
C ALA A 8 -20.38 -17.35 0.27
N PRO A 9 -21.48 -17.55 1.03
CA PRO A 9 -22.83 -17.54 0.46
C PRO A 9 -23.13 -16.24 -0.30
N GLU A 10 -23.88 -16.34 -1.40
CA GLU A 10 -24.19 -15.20 -2.31
C GLU A 10 -24.93 -14.04 -1.64
N ASP A 11 -25.55 -14.27 -0.47
CA ASP A 11 -26.45 -13.35 0.22
C ASP A 11 -25.75 -12.38 1.20
N LYS A 12 -24.42 -12.31 1.16
CA LYS A 12 -23.65 -11.49 2.10
C LYS A 12 -23.66 -10.02 1.75
N LYS A 13 -24.05 -9.22 2.74
CA LYS A 13 -24.34 -7.79 2.57
C LYS A 13 -23.15 -6.92 2.95
N LYS A 14 -22.25 -7.37 3.83
CA LYS A 14 -21.16 -6.55 4.38
C LYS A 14 -19.79 -7.10 4.03
N HIS A 15 -18.98 -6.25 3.37
CA HIS A 15 -17.63 -6.59 2.95
C HIS A 15 -16.58 -5.66 3.59
N LEU A 16 -15.46 -6.23 4.03
CA LEU A 16 -14.33 -5.50 4.61
C LEU A 16 -13.10 -5.55 3.71
N LEU A 17 -12.60 -4.39 3.28
CA LEU A 17 -11.36 -4.29 2.50
C LEU A 17 -10.24 -3.73 3.36
N ILE A 18 -9.14 -4.47 3.52
CA ILE A 18 -7.97 -4.03 4.27
C ILE A 18 -6.85 -3.70 3.29
N GLY A 19 -6.45 -2.44 3.22
CA GLY A 19 -5.32 -2.01 2.40
C GLY A 19 -4.04 -1.88 3.21
N VAL A 20 -2.98 -2.60 2.82
CA VAL A 20 -1.69 -2.61 3.54
C VAL A 20 -0.63 -1.75 2.86
N SER A 21 -0.32 -0.61 3.46
CA SER A 21 0.65 0.37 2.98
C SER A 21 1.56 0.86 4.13
N SER A 22 2.45 1.79 3.82
CA SER A 22 3.25 2.53 4.80
C SER A 22 2.89 4.01 4.86
N ASP A 23 3.55 4.73 5.77
CA ASP A 23 3.44 6.18 5.92
C ASP A 23 4.48 6.94 5.06
N ARG A 24 5.51 6.24 4.57
CA ARG A 24 6.67 6.86 3.92
C ARG A 24 6.49 6.88 2.41
N GLY A 25 6.77 8.03 1.80
CA GLY A 25 6.75 8.17 0.34
C GLY A 25 8.01 7.64 -0.36
N LEU A 26 8.19 8.13 -1.60
CA LEU A 26 9.36 7.88 -2.46
C LEU A 26 9.55 6.41 -2.87
N CYS A 27 8.49 5.61 -2.88
CA CYS A 27 8.49 4.18 -3.22
C CYS A 27 7.83 3.90 -4.59
N GLY A 28 7.83 4.88 -5.50
CA GLY A 28 7.19 4.76 -6.81
C GLY A 28 5.68 4.53 -6.71
N ALA A 29 5.17 3.48 -7.36
CA ALA A 29 3.74 3.22 -7.52
C ALA A 29 3.11 2.32 -6.44
N ILE A 30 3.87 1.92 -5.39
CA ILE A 30 3.44 0.97 -4.35
C ILE A 30 2.11 1.34 -3.69
N HIS A 31 1.93 2.61 -3.29
CA HIS A 31 0.69 3.06 -2.65
C HIS A 31 -0.45 3.22 -3.67
N THR A 32 -0.10 3.63 -4.88
CA THR A 32 -1.09 3.94 -5.92
C THR A 32 -1.68 2.65 -6.49
N SER A 33 -0.90 1.57 -6.60
CA SER A 33 -1.43 0.27 -7.04
C SER A 33 -2.51 -0.24 -6.07
N ILE A 34 -2.21 -0.26 -4.77
CA ILE A 34 -3.17 -0.68 -3.74
C ILE A 34 -4.41 0.22 -3.73
N ALA A 35 -4.24 1.54 -3.78
CA ALA A 35 -5.37 2.47 -3.79
C ALA A 35 -6.23 2.33 -5.06
N LYS A 36 -5.65 2.00 -6.21
CA LYS A 36 -6.41 1.73 -7.44
C LYS A 36 -7.22 0.44 -7.32
N THR A 37 -6.61 -0.64 -6.83
CA THR A 37 -7.32 -1.90 -6.60
C THR A 37 -8.46 -1.72 -5.60
N LEU A 38 -8.23 -1.04 -4.47
CA LEU A 38 -9.29 -0.70 -3.50
C LEU A 38 -10.45 0.06 -4.15
N LYS A 39 -10.17 1.10 -4.96
CA LYS A 39 -11.23 1.86 -5.64
C LYS A 39 -12.02 1.01 -6.64
N SER A 40 -11.34 0.11 -7.35
CA SER A 40 -11.97 -0.83 -8.27
C SER A 40 -12.91 -1.76 -7.52
N GLU A 41 -12.43 -2.38 -6.43
CA GLU A 41 -13.24 -3.30 -5.62
C GLU A 41 -14.42 -2.61 -4.94
N ILE A 42 -14.22 -1.42 -4.37
CA ILE A 42 -15.33 -0.63 -3.79
C ILE A 42 -16.40 -0.35 -4.85
N SER A 43 -16.00 0.02 -6.08
CA SER A 43 -16.94 0.28 -7.16
C SER A 43 -17.70 -0.99 -7.57
N ASN A 44 -16.99 -2.12 -7.74
CA ASN A 44 -17.58 -3.41 -8.11
C ASN A 44 -18.61 -3.87 -7.08
N LEU A 45 -18.26 -3.79 -5.80
CA LEU A 45 -19.09 -4.25 -4.70
C LEU A 45 -20.26 -3.31 -4.41
N SER A 46 -20.04 -2.01 -4.51
CA SER A 46 -21.12 -1.02 -4.36
C SER A 46 -22.13 -1.13 -5.52
N ASN A 47 -21.69 -1.42 -6.75
CA ASN A 47 -22.58 -1.68 -7.88
C ASN A 47 -23.38 -2.97 -7.72
N ALA A 48 -22.83 -3.96 -7.00
CA ALA A 48 -23.54 -5.17 -6.61
C ALA A 48 -24.48 -4.97 -5.41
N GLY A 49 -24.61 -3.75 -4.88
CA GLY A 49 -25.48 -3.42 -3.75
C GLY A 49 -24.98 -3.87 -2.38
N LYS A 50 -23.69 -4.23 -2.27
CA LYS A 50 -23.06 -4.64 -1.00
C LYS A 50 -22.55 -3.42 -0.24
N GLU A 51 -22.69 -3.44 1.08
CA GLU A 51 -22.10 -2.48 2.00
C GLU A 51 -20.59 -2.79 2.13
N VAL A 52 -19.75 -1.79 1.87
CA VAL A 52 -18.29 -1.95 1.89
C VAL A 52 -17.70 -1.03 2.93
N MET A 53 -16.80 -1.54 3.75
CA MET A 53 -15.98 -0.73 4.63
C MET A 53 -14.51 -1.01 4.42
N VAL A 54 -13.68 0.01 4.58
CA VAL A 54 -12.25 -0.01 4.28
C VAL A 54 -11.44 0.27 5.54
N VAL A 55 -10.44 -0.56 5.77
CA VAL A 55 -9.44 -0.37 6.82
C VAL A 55 -8.12 -0.03 6.15
N GLY A 56 -7.61 1.17 6.43
CA GLY A 56 -6.34 1.65 5.89
C GLY A 56 -5.21 1.39 6.87
N VAL A 57 -4.30 0.47 6.54
CA VAL A 57 -3.04 0.31 7.29
C VAL A 57 -1.98 1.20 6.64
N GLY A 58 -1.59 2.27 7.35
CA GLY A 58 -0.67 3.30 6.88
C GLY A 58 -1.37 4.57 6.37
N ASP A 59 -0.75 5.72 6.62
CA ASP A 59 -1.30 7.06 6.38
C ASP A 59 -1.45 7.37 4.88
N LYS A 60 -0.64 6.74 4.01
CA LYS A 60 -0.72 6.98 2.55
C LYS A 60 -2.01 6.50 1.92
N ILE A 61 -2.59 5.39 2.37
CA ILE A 61 -3.88 4.91 1.86
C ILE A 61 -4.99 5.88 2.27
N ARG A 62 -5.00 6.29 3.54
CA ARG A 62 -5.95 7.30 4.02
C ARG A 62 -5.89 8.55 3.15
N GLY A 63 -4.70 9.11 2.92
CA GLY A 63 -4.54 10.31 2.08
C GLY A 63 -5.08 10.15 0.65
N LEU A 64 -4.90 8.98 0.04
CA LEU A 64 -5.35 8.69 -1.34
C LEU A 64 -6.86 8.45 -1.47
N LEU A 65 -7.51 7.98 -0.39
CA LEU A 65 -8.94 7.68 -0.36
C LEU A 65 -9.77 8.82 0.22
N GLN A 66 -9.25 9.62 1.15
CA GLN A 66 -10.00 10.63 1.92
C GLN A 66 -10.91 11.53 1.07
N ARG A 67 -10.41 12.02 -0.07
CA ARG A 67 -11.15 12.97 -0.92
C ARG A 67 -12.29 12.34 -1.73
N THR A 68 -12.21 11.03 -2.01
CA THR A 68 -13.10 10.36 -2.98
C THR A 68 -13.96 9.27 -2.35
N HIS A 69 -13.39 8.52 -1.39
CA HIS A 69 -14.00 7.37 -0.75
C HIS A 69 -13.88 7.49 0.78
N GLY A 70 -13.83 8.71 1.31
CA GLY A 70 -13.68 8.96 2.75
C GLY A 70 -14.81 8.36 3.60
N ASN A 71 -16.01 8.27 3.04
CA ASN A 71 -17.18 7.69 3.73
C ASN A 71 -17.06 6.18 3.96
N TYR A 72 -16.22 5.49 3.20
CA TYR A 72 -16.01 4.05 3.32
C TYR A 72 -14.93 3.70 4.35
N LEU A 73 -14.20 4.68 4.91
CA LEU A 73 -13.10 4.41 5.85
C LEU A 73 -13.65 4.12 7.26
N LEU A 74 -13.47 2.88 7.73
CA LEU A 74 -13.81 2.46 9.09
C LEU A 74 -12.69 2.82 10.08
N LEU A 75 -11.48 2.32 9.81
CA LEU A 75 -10.31 2.49 10.66
C LEU A 75 -9.09 2.89 9.84
N THR A 76 -8.22 3.70 10.43
CA THR A 76 -6.93 4.06 9.83
C THR A 76 -5.82 3.94 10.84
N PHE A 77 -4.78 3.19 10.50
CA PHE A 77 -3.59 3.01 11.32
C PHE A 77 -2.45 3.87 10.81
N LYS A 78 -1.65 4.41 11.75
CA LYS A 78 -0.47 5.22 11.48
C LYS A 78 0.75 4.58 12.13
N GLU A 79 1.91 5.17 11.87
CA GLU A 79 3.24 4.73 12.32
C GLU A 79 3.71 3.40 11.69
N VAL A 80 3.19 3.08 10.51
CA VAL A 80 3.51 1.84 9.79
C VAL A 80 4.70 2.06 8.84
N GLY A 81 5.73 1.21 8.96
CA GLY A 81 6.91 1.22 8.09
C GLY A 81 8.06 2.11 8.56
N ARG A 82 7.99 2.70 9.76
CA ARG A 82 9.13 3.40 10.39
C ARG A 82 10.14 2.42 10.98
N ARG A 83 9.65 1.37 11.63
CA ARG A 83 10.42 0.21 12.10
C ARG A 83 9.98 -1.02 11.30
N PRO A 84 10.82 -2.08 11.21
CA PRO A 84 10.39 -3.34 10.62
C PRO A 84 9.13 -3.84 11.36
N PRO A 85 8.05 -4.20 10.65
CA PRO A 85 6.81 -4.60 11.29
C PRO A 85 7.02 -5.89 12.09
N SER A 86 6.48 -5.94 13.28
CA SER A 86 6.50 -7.09 14.18
C SER A 86 5.14 -7.79 14.20
N PHE A 87 5.09 -8.99 14.78
CA PHE A 87 3.80 -9.66 14.98
C PHE A 87 2.89 -8.87 15.92
N GLY A 88 3.46 -8.20 16.92
CA GLY A 88 2.72 -7.32 17.85
C GLY A 88 1.98 -6.19 17.13
N ASP A 89 2.58 -5.59 16.10
CA ASP A 89 1.91 -4.55 15.31
C ASP A 89 0.67 -5.10 14.57
N ALA A 90 0.78 -6.32 14.02
CA ALA A 90 -0.34 -7.00 13.38
C ALA A 90 -1.43 -7.38 14.39
N SER A 91 -1.04 -7.82 15.60
CA SER A 91 -1.97 -8.13 16.69
C SER A 91 -2.76 -6.89 17.11
N VAL A 92 -2.12 -5.73 17.25
CA VAL A 92 -2.82 -4.47 17.57
C VAL A 92 -3.84 -4.11 16.51
N ILE A 93 -3.49 -4.23 15.22
CA ILE A 93 -4.41 -3.97 14.11
C ILE A 93 -5.59 -4.94 14.14
N ALA A 94 -5.33 -6.24 14.35
CA ALA A 94 -6.36 -7.26 14.45
C ALA A 94 -7.30 -7.03 15.63
N SER A 95 -6.76 -6.74 16.82
CA SER A 95 -7.57 -6.47 18.01
C SER A 95 -8.43 -5.22 17.85
N GLU A 96 -7.89 -4.13 17.30
CA GLU A 96 -8.66 -2.91 17.07
C GLU A 96 -9.76 -3.13 16.03
N LEU A 97 -9.50 -3.94 15.01
CA LEU A 97 -10.50 -4.32 14.02
C LEU A 97 -11.64 -5.13 14.66
N LEU A 98 -11.33 -6.09 15.52
CA LEU A 98 -12.33 -6.88 16.26
C LEU A 98 -13.13 -5.99 17.24
N ASN A 99 -12.47 -5.03 17.89
CA ASN A 99 -13.10 -4.09 18.81
C ASN A 99 -13.94 -2.99 18.12
N SER A 100 -13.83 -2.84 16.80
CA SER A 100 -14.58 -1.83 16.04
C SER A 100 -16.09 -2.02 16.08
N GLY A 101 -16.56 -3.22 16.45
CA GLY A 101 -17.98 -3.60 16.44
C GLY A 101 -18.56 -3.75 15.04
N TYR A 102 -17.74 -3.65 13.99
CA TYR A 102 -18.19 -3.86 12.62
C TYR A 102 -18.15 -5.35 12.28
N GLU A 103 -19.32 -5.96 12.24
CA GLU A 103 -19.50 -7.32 11.73
C GLU A 103 -19.44 -7.32 10.20
N PHE A 104 -18.50 -8.08 9.66
CA PHE A 104 -18.34 -8.30 8.23
C PHE A 104 -18.47 -9.79 7.94
N ASP A 105 -19.01 -10.11 6.76
CA ASP A 105 -19.24 -11.50 6.37
C ASP A 105 -18.05 -12.05 5.56
N GLU A 106 -17.51 -11.20 4.70
CA GLU A 106 -16.39 -11.48 3.83
C GLU A 106 -15.42 -10.31 3.91
N GLY A 107 -14.13 -10.55 3.73
CA GLY A 107 -13.13 -9.50 3.67
C GLY A 107 -11.97 -9.88 2.78
N SER A 108 -11.17 -8.89 2.39
CA SER A 108 -9.99 -9.10 1.56
C SER A 108 -8.87 -8.18 2.00
N VAL A 109 -7.67 -8.74 2.20
CA VAL A 109 -6.43 -7.98 2.44
C VAL A 109 -5.73 -7.75 1.11
N ILE A 110 -5.58 -6.49 0.74
CA ILE A 110 -4.89 -6.05 -0.46
C ILE A 110 -3.50 -5.58 -0.08
N TYR A 111 -2.49 -6.22 -0.64
CA TYR A 111 -1.08 -5.93 -0.35
C TYR A 111 -0.22 -6.15 -1.59
N ASN A 112 1.01 -5.65 -1.55
CA ASN A 112 1.98 -5.91 -2.61
C ASN A 112 2.82 -7.14 -2.24
N ARG A 113 2.66 -8.23 -3.00
CA ARG A 113 3.49 -9.42 -2.92
C ARG A 113 4.83 -9.16 -3.62
N PHE A 114 5.91 -9.41 -2.89
CA PHE A 114 7.25 -9.29 -3.42
C PHE A 114 7.53 -10.44 -4.41
N ARG A 115 8.01 -10.12 -5.61
CA ARG A 115 8.47 -11.13 -6.58
C ARG A 115 9.98 -11.05 -6.77
N SER A 116 10.49 -9.85 -7.00
CA SER A 116 11.91 -9.58 -7.14
C SER A 116 12.21 -8.14 -6.75
N VAL A 117 13.48 -7.75 -6.77
CA VAL A 117 13.90 -6.37 -6.49
C VAL A 117 13.23 -5.35 -7.42
N ILE A 118 12.92 -5.76 -8.65
CA ILE A 118 12.35 -4.88 -9.69
C ILE A 118 10.82 -5.02 -9.76
N SER A 119 10.27 -6.19 -9.43
CA SER A 119 8.87 -6.52 -9.64
C SER A 119 8.15 -6.89 -8.35
N TYR A 120 6.96 -6.34 -8.18
CA TYR A 120 5.96 -6.73 -7.19
C TYR A 120 4.63 -6.93 -7.90
N LYS A 121 3.71 -7.65 -7.26
CA LYS A 121 2.34 -7.81 -7.73
C LYS A 121 1.38 -7.46 -6.62
N THR A 122 0.40 -6.61 -6.91
CA THR A 122 -0.72 -6.38 -5.98
C THR A 122 -1.60 -7.62 -6.01
N ASP A 123 -1.64 -8.33 -4.89
CA ASP A 123 -2.41 -9.55 -4.69
C ASP A 123 -3.41 -9.33 -3.54
N GLU A 124 -4.42 -10.18 -3.51
CA GLU A 124 -5.49 -10.14 -2.51
C GLU A 124 -5.53 -11.47 -1.76
N LYS A 125 -5.77 -11.40 -0.45
CA LYS A 125 -6.01 -12.58 0.39
C LYS A 125 -7.37 -12.48 1.06
N PRO A 126 -8.25 -13.48 0.89
CA PRO A 126 -9.56 -13.45 1.51
C PRO A 126 -9.45 -13.66 3.03
N ILE A 127 -10.35 -13.00 3.75
CA ILE A 127 -10.66 -13.16 5.16
C ILE A 127 -12.15 -13.48 5.24
N PHE A 128 -12.52 -14.39 6.14
CA PHE A 128 -13.90 -14.80 6.32
C PHE A 128 -14.35 -14.53 7.75
N SER A 129 -15.64 -14.29 7.93
CA SER A 129 -16.24 -14.22 9.26
C SER A 129 -16.31 -15.59 9.93
N LEU A 130 -16.44 -15.60 11.26
CA LEU A 130 -16.58 -16.83 12.03
C LEU A 130 -17.77 -17.69 11.52
N GLU A 131 -18.91 -17.05 11.26
CA GLU A 131 -20.13 -17.71 10.77
C GLU A 131 -19.90 -18.37 9.40
N THR A 132 -19.15 -17.71 8.54
CA THR A 132 -18.82 -18.23 7.20
C THR A 132 -17.95 -19.48 7.27
N VAL A 133 -16.98 -19.46 8.18
CA VAL A 133 -16.09 -20.59 8.36
C VAL A 133 -16.84 -21.75 9.00
N ALA A 134 -17.65 -21.47 10.03
CA ALA A 134 -18.49 -22.47 10.69
C ALA A 134 -19.50 -23.14 9.73
N GLY A 135 -20.03 -22.39 8.76
CA GLY A 135 -20.95 -22.90 7.74
C GLY A 135 -20.31 -23.67 6.58
N SER A 136 -18.99 -23.89 6.58
CA SER A 136 -18.31 -24.57 5.46
C SER A 136 -18.41 -26.10 5.54
N GLU A 137 -18.73 -26.75 4.42
CA GLU A 137 -18.83 -28.23 4.33
C GLU A 137 -17.51 -28.93 4.68
N SER A 138 -16.38 -28.29 4.42
CA SER A 138 -15.05 -28.82 4.74
C SER A 138 -14.79 -28.90 6.25
N LEU A 139 -15.50 -28.11 7.06
CA LEU A 139 -15.36 -28.16 8.51
C LEU A 139 -15.98 -29.43 9.11
N SER A 140 -16.97 -30.03 8.44
CA SER A 140 -17.66 -31.24 8.90
C SER A 140 -16.77 -32.49 8.94
N ILE A 141 -15.56 -32.44 8.37
CA ILE A 141 -14.56 -33.51 8.42
C ILE A 141 -13.80 -33.52 9.77
N TYR A 142 -13.81 -32.39 10.48
CA TYR A 142 -13.10 -32.24 11.74
C TYR A 142 -14.04 -32.55 12.91
N ASP A 143 -13.70 -33.57 13.69
CA ASP A 143 -14.37 -33.89 14.94
C ASP A 143 -13.92 -32.95 16.07
N ASP A 144 -14.79 -32.73 17.06
CA ASP A 144 -14.49 -32.03 18.33
C ASP A 144 -14.00 -30.56 18.21
N ILE A 145 -14.44 -29.80 17.19
CA ILE A 145 -14.20 -28.34 17.16
C ILE A 145 -15.15 -27.65 18.15
N ASP A 146 -14.62 -27.23 19.30
CA ASP A 146 -15.30 -26.31 20.20
C ASP A 146 -15.46 -24.92 19.54
N ALA A 147 -16.61 -24.29 19.74
CA ALA A 147 -16.91 -22.96 19.20
C ALA A 147 -15.89 -21.92 19.68
N ASP A 148 -15.43 -22.04 20.93
CA ASP A 148 -14.40 -21.16 21.49
C ASP A 148 -13.03 -21.37 20.84
N VAL A 149 -12.68 -22.61 20.50
CA VAL A 149 -11.42 -22.93 19.79
C VAL A 149 -11.45 -22.37 18.37
N LEU A 150 -12.58 -22.51 17.67
CA LEU A 150 -12.73 -21.95 16.33
C LEU A 150 -12.59 -20.42 16.33
N ARG A 151 -13.19 -19.75 17.32
CA ARG A 151 -13.05 -18.31 17.50
C ARG A 151 -11.59 -17.91 17.71
N ASN A 152 -10.89 -18.54 18.66
CA ASN A 152 -9.47 -18.28 18.92
C ASN A 152 -8.61 -18.50 17.66
N TYR A 153 -8.90 -19.55 16.90
CA TYR A 153 -8.20 -19.85 15.65
C TYR A 153 -8.44 -18.77 14.58
N GLN A 154 -9.68 -18.26 14.44
CA GLN A 154 -10.00 -17.17 13.51
C GLN A 154 -9.29 -15.88 13.88
N GLU A 155 -9.32 -15.48 15.15
CA GLU A 155 -8.65 -14.28 15.63
C GLU A 155 -7.13 -14.35 15.40
N PHE A 156 -6.53 -15.52 15.67
CA PHE A 156 -5.11 -15.76 15.37
C PHE A 156 -4.80 -15.74 13.86
N THR A 157 -5.68 -16.32 13.05
CA THR A 157 -5.53 -16.35 11.59
C THR A 157 -5.59 -14.94 11.00
N LEU A 158 -6.48 -14.08 11.50
CA LEU A 158 -6.55 -12.67 11.11
C LEU A 158 -5.22 -11.95 11.36
N ALA A 159 -4.68 -12.06 12.58
CA ALA A 159 -3.39 -11.47 12.93
C ALA A 159 -2.25 -12.02 12.06
N ASN A 160 -2.25 -13.32 11.77
CA ASN A 160 -1.25 -13.96 10.93
C ASN A 160 -1.30 -13.48 9.46
N ILE A 161 -2.49 -13.37 8.86
CA ILE A 161 -2.66 -12.86 7.49
C ILE A 161 -2.19 -11.40 7.39
N LEU A 162 -2.52 -10.58 8.40
CA LEU A 162 -2.06 -9.19 8.46
C LEU A 162 -0.53 -9.12 8.59
N TYR A 163 0.07 -9.94 9.45
CA TYR A 163 1.52 -10.01 9.60
C TYR A 163 2.22 -10.43 8.31
N TYR A 164 1.72 -11.47 7.63
CA TYR A 164 2.22 -11.91 6.34
C TYR A 164 2.17 -10.77 5.30
N SER A 165 1.03 -10.09 5.21
CA SER A 165 0.80 -8.98 4.27
C SER A 165 1.70 -7.78 4.57
N LEU A 166 1.94 -7.47 5.85
CA LEU A 166 2.86 -6.41 6.28
C LEU A 166 4.30 -6.70 5.84
N LYS A 167 4.77 -7.95 5.96
CA LYS A 167 6.13 -8.34 5.56
C LYS A 167 6.35 -8.26 4.06
N GLU A 168 5.40 -8.78 3.29
CA GLU A 168 5.41 -8.71 1.82
C GLU A 168 5.41 -7.26 1.32
N SER A 169 4.48 -6.44 1.86
CA SER A 169 4.33 -5.05 1.44
C SER A 169 5.56 -4.21 1.82
N THR A 170 6.11 -4.40 3.02
CA THR A 170 7.32 -3.68 3.48
C THR A 170 8.53 -4.02 2.59
N THR A 171 8.69 -5.28 2.21
CA THR A 171 9.82 -5.71 1.37
C THR A 171 9.70 -5.11 -0.04
N SER A 172 8.50 -5.18 -0.62
CA SER A 172 8.19 -4.56 -1.92
C SER A 172 8.36 -3.04 -1.91
N GLU A 173 8.02 -2.38 -0.80
CA GLU A 173 8.20 -0.94 -0.64
C GLU A 173 9.68 -0.53 -0.64
N GLN A 174 10.54 -1.27 0.08
CA GLN A 174 11.96 -0.95 0.12
C GLN A 174 12.64 -1.17 -1.23
N SER A 175 12.32 -2.26 -1.93
CA SER A 175 12.89 -2.51 -3.27
C SER A 175 12.45 -1.46 -4.30
N ALA A 176 11.17 -1.07 -4.27
CA ALA A 176 10.64 -0.01 -5.12
C ALA A 176 11.25 1.36 -4.78
N ARG A 177 11.49 1.64 -3.50
CA ARG A 177 12.18 2.87 -3.06
C ARG A 177 13.62 2.92 -3.58
N MET A 178 14.36 1.83 -3.47
CA MET A 178 15.73 1.76 -4.01
C MET A 178 15.75 2.06 -5.52
N THR A 179 14.88 1.40 -6.28
CA THR A 179 14.75 1.62 -7.72
C THR A 179 14.34 3.07 -8.06
N ALA A 180 13.42 3.66 -7.29
CA ALA A 180 13.00 5.04 -7.49
C ALA A 180 14.13 6.04 -7.23
N MET A 181 14.96 5.80 -6.21
CA MET A 181 16.10 6.66 -5.88
C MET A 181 17.26 6.50 -6.89
N ASP A 182 17.49 5.30 -7.40
CA ASP A 182 18.48 5.06 -8.47
C ASP A 182 18.10 5.83 -9.74
N ASN A 183 16.83 5.79 -10.12
CA ASN A 183 16.31 6.56 -11.26
C ASN A 183 16.41 8.07 -11.00
N ALA A 184 16.11 8.53 -9.78
CA ALA A 184 16.26 9.94 -9.43
C ALA A 184 17.72 10.41 -9.53
N SER A 185 18.67 9.58 -9.08
CA SER A 185 20.11 9.89 -9.17
C SER A 185 20.59 9.97 -10.62
N LYS A 186 20.18 9.02 -11.48
CA LYS A 186 20.50 9.07 -12.92
C LYS A 186 19.93 10.32 -13.59
N ASN A 187 18.67 10.66 -13.32
CA ASN A 187 18.03 11.86 -13.86
C ASN A 187 18.72 13.15 -13.39
N ALA A 188 19.20 13.18 -12.14
CA ALA A 188 19.96 14.32 -11.62
C ALA A 188 21.31 14.47 -12.34
N SER A 189 22.04 13.37 -12.57
CA SER A 189 23.31 13.41 -13.32
C SER A 189 23.13 13.96 -14.73
N GLU A 190 22.11 13.49 -15.46
CA GLU A 190 21.81 14.02 -16.81
C GLU A 190 21.50 15.52 -16.80
N MET A 191 20.84 16.00 -15.73
CA MET A 191 20.54 17.43 -15.56
C MET A 191 21.80 18.23 -15.25
N ILE A 192 22.69 17.70 -14.40
CA ILE A 192 23.97 18.33 -14.07
C ILE A 192 24.83 18.47 -15.33
N ASP A 193 24.88 17.46 -16.19
CA ASP A 193 25.65 17.51 -17.43
C ASP A 193 25.14 18.64 -18.36
N LYS A 194 23.81 18.75 -18.53
CA LYS A 194 23.18 19.82 -19.31
C LYS A 194 23.43 21.21 -18.72
N LEU A 195 23.33 21.35 -17.40
CA LEU A 195 23.59 22.60 -16.70
C LEU A 195 25.07 22.98 -16.78
N THR A 196 25.98 22.02 -16.78
CA THR A 196 27.43 22.26 -16.91
C THR A 196 27.78 22.81 -18.29
N LEU A 197 27.16 22.28 -19.36
CA LEU A 197 27.32 22.83 -20.71
C LEU A 197 26.80 24.27 -20.78
N THR A 198 25.64 24.53 -20.17
CA THR A 198 25.03 25.87 -20.12
C THR A 198 25.93 26.84 -19.34
N PHE A 199 26.41 26.42 -18.16
CA PHE A 199 27.33 27.20 -17.33
C PHE A 199 28.59 27.60 -18.10
N ASN A 200 29.22 26.66 -18.81
CA ASN A 200 30.43 26.94 -19.58
C ASN A 200 30.17 27.92 -20.73
N ARG A 201 29.05 27.79 -21.44
CA ARG A 201 28.65 28.75 -22.49
C ARG A 201 28.42 30.14 -21.91
N THR A 202 27.67 30.25 -20.81
CA THR A 202 27.42 31.53 -20.14
C THR A 202 28.72 32.15 -19.63
N ARG A 203 29.60 31.35 -19.04
CA ARG A 203 30.92 31.81 -18.58
C ARG A 203 31.75 32.40 -19.74
N GLN A 204 31.80 31.71 -20.88
CA GLN A 204 32.49 32.23 -22.06
C GLN A 204 31.87 33.53 -22.56
N ALA A 205 30.54 33.61 -22.63
CA ALA A 205 29.83 34.81 -23.06
C ALA A 205 30.09 36.02 -22.13
N VAL A 206 30.19 35.80 -20.82
CA VAL A 206 30.55 36.84 -19.84
C VAL A 206 31.99 37.30 -20.06
N ILE A 207 32.96 36.39 -20.17
CA ILE A 207 34.37 36.73 -20.43
C ILE A 207 34.50 37.56 -21.72
N THR A 208 33.84 37.14 -22.81
CA THR A 208 33.89 37.88 -24.06
C THR A 208 33.24 39.25 -23.96
N LYS A 209 32.12 39.36 -23.22
CA LYS A 209 31.45 40.63 -22.98
C LYS A 209 32.35 41.60 -22.21
N GLU A 210 32.94 41.15 -21.11
CA GLU A 210 33.86 41.96 -20.30
C GLU A 210 35.07 42.43 -21.11
N LEU A 211 35.67 41.56 -21.94
CA LEU A 211 36.77 41.94 -22.82
C LEU A 211 36.36 42.98 -23.87
N ILE A 212 35.19 42.84 -24.48
CA ILE A 212 34.66 43.82 -25.44
C ILE A 212 34.42 45.17 -24.78
N GLU A 213 33.90 45.18 -23.55
CA GLU A 213 33.69 46.41 -22.76
C GLU A 213 35.02 47.12 -22.46
N ILE A 214 36.08 46.37 -22.07
CA ILE A 214 37.42 46.93 -21.83
C ILE A 214 38.02 47.53 -23.11
N ILE A 215 37.97 46.81 -24.23
CA ILE A 215 38.53 47.29 -25.51
C ILE A 215 37.78 48.51 -26.02
N SER A 216 36.44 48.49 -25.95
CA SER A 216 35.60 49.62 -26.40
C SER A 216 35.83 50.86 -25.55
N GLY A 217 36.02 50.69 -24.23
CA GLY A 217 36.37 51.79 -23.32
C GLY A 217 37.76 52.37 -23.61
N ALA A 218 38.75 51.52 -23.89
CA ALA A 218 40.11 51.96 -24.24
C ALA A 218 40.17 52.69 -25.59
N ALA A 219 39.40 52.26 -26.59
CA ALA A 219 39.35 52.89 -27.91
C ALA A 219 38.57 54.22 -27.96
N ALA A 220 37.80 54.53 -26.91
CA ALA A 220 37.01 55.76 -26.80
C ALA A 220 37.76 56.91 -26.08
N LEU A 221 39.00 56.65 -25.63
CA LEU A 221 39.95 57.62 -25.05
C LEU A 221 40.93 58.12 -26.12
#